data_AF-A0A928CEV7-F1
#
_entry.id   AF-A0A928CEV7-F1
#
_cell.length_a   1.000
_cell.length_b   1.000
_cell.length_c   1.000
_cell.angle_alpha   90.00
_cell.angle_beta   90.00
_cell.angle_gamma   90.00
#
_symmetry.space_group_name_H-M   'P 1'
#
loop_
_entity.id
_entity.type
_entity.pdbx_description
1 polymer ?
#
loop_
_entity_poly.entity_id
_entity_poly.type
_entity_poly.pdbx_seq_one_letter_code
_entity_poly.pdbx_strand_id
1 'polypeptide(L)'
;MKSILGNTRKPDVIFHASGRINITSGVASRLRLSAGDVIDILTDGEEYYLYVKHTAPVVKGKHEGAVYYSNKHGKHCRASSVRLCREILKICNADGIARLSVGETITDEEGRELIPIITKHLL
;
A
#
# COMPACT_ATOMS: atom_id res chain seq x y z
N MET A 1 30.38 0.11 14.78
CA MET A 1 29.15 -0.07 15.59
C MET A 1 28.33 -1.21 15.00
N LYS A 2 27.76 -2.09 15.82
CA LYS A 2 26.91 -3.22 15.39
C LYS A 2 25.52 -3.07 16.01
N SER A 3 24.47 -3.24 15.20
CA SER A 3 23.08 -3.23 15.68
C SER A 3 22.83 -4.39 16.64
N ILE A 4 22.13 -4.11 17.75
CA ILE A 4 21.76 -5.11 18.76
C ILE A 4 20.54 -5.93 18.31
N LEU A 5 19.67 -5.36 17.48
CA LEU A 5 18.40 -5.98 17.09
C LEU A 5 18.39 -6.51 15.65
N GLY A 6 19.40 -6.22 14.83
CA GLY A 6 19.34 -6.50 13.40
C GLY A 6 18.21 -5.71 12.73
N ASN A 7 17.68 -6.22 11.61
CA ASN A 7 16.53 -5.61 10.92
C ASN A 7 15.23 -6.24 11.44
N THR A 8 14.49 -5.52 12.29
CA THR A 8 13.30 -6.04 13.00
C THR A 8 11.98 -5.62 12.39
N ARG A 9 11.93 -4.59 11.54
CA ARG A 9 10.65 -4.07 11.03
C ARG A 9 10.25 -4.75 9.71
N LYS A 10 9.16 -5.50 9.77
CA LYS A 10 8.48 -6.03 8.56
C LYS A 10 7.86 -4.85 7.80
N PRO A 11 7.98 -4.78 6.46
CA PRO A 11 7.35 -3.71 5.69
C PRO A 11 5.83 -3.79 5.79
N ASP A 12 5.21 -2.61 5.78
CA ASP A 12 3.77 -2.43 5.88
C ASP A 12 3.08 -2.64 4.51
N VAL A 13 3.73 -2.18 3.44
CA VAL A 13 3.31 -2.37 2.06
C VAL A 13 4.51 -2.74 1.20
N ILE A 14 4.32 -3.68 0.26
CA ILE A 14 5.36 -4.12 -0.67
C ILE A 14 4.86 -3.99 -2.09
N PHE A 15 5.61 -3.29 -2.94
CA PHE A 15 5.35 -3.17 -4.37
C PHE A 15 6.38 -4.01 -5.14
N HIS A 16 5.89 -4.87 -6.03
CA HIS A 16 6.74 -5.72 -6.88
C HIS A 16 6.70 -5.24 -8.33
N ALA A 17 7.81 -5.36 -9.06
CA ALA A 17 7.87 -5.03 -10.50
C ALA A 17 6.86 -5.82 -11.36
N SER A 18 6.38 -6.97 -10.87
CA SER A 18 5.30 -7.76 -11.49
C SER A 18 3.92 -7.12 -11.38
N GLY A 19 3.77 -5.98 -10.69
CA GLY A 19 2.51 -5.33 -10.39
C GLY A 19 1.82 -5.83 -9.11
N ARG A 20 2.38 -6.84 -8.42
CA ARG A 20 1.80 -7.33 -7.17
C ARG A 20 2.04 -6.32 -6.04
N ILE A 21 0.99 -6.02 -5.29
CA ILE A 21 1.06 -5.20 -4.08
C ILE A 21 0.66 -6.08 -2.89
N ASN A 22 1.52 -6.20 -1.89
CA ASN A 22 1.18 -6.88 -0.63
C ASN A 22 0.94 -5.83 0.47
N ILE A 23 -0.15 -5.98 1.22
CA ILE A 23 -0.58 -5.05 2.26
C ILE A 23 -0.71 -5.84 3.56
N THR A 24 -0.06 -5.41 4.63
CA THR A 24 -0.17 -6.09 5.92
C THR A 24 -1.57 -5.96 6.51
N SER A 25 -1.91 -6.84 7.45
CA SER A 25 -3.18 -6.76 8.16
C SER A 25 -3.35 -5.47 8.96
N GLY A 26 -2.27 -4.86 9.44
CA GLY A 26 -2.30 -3.59 10.15
C GLY A 26 -2.80 -2.45 9.25
N VAL A 27 -2.18 -2.30 8.08
CA VAL A 27 -2.60 -1.33 7.07
C VAL A 27 -4.02 -1.63 6.57
N ALA A 28 -4.32 -2.90 6.28
CA ALA A 28 -5.64 -3.30 5.82
C ALA A 28 -6.74 -2.96 6.86
N SER A 29 -6.47 -3.14 8.16
CA SER A 29 -7.42 -2.81 9.22
C SER A 29 -7.61 -1.30 9.35
N ARG A 30 -6.53 -0.52 9.26
CA ARG A 30 -6.57 0.95 9.35
C ARG A 30 -7.33 1.59 8.19
N LEU A 31 -7.20 1.06 6.97
CA LEU A 31 -7.98 1.49 5.80
C LEU A 31 -9.33 0.77 5.65
N ARG A 32 -9.67 -0.13 6.60
CA ARG A 32 -10.90 -0.94 6.58
C ARG A 32 -11.09 -1.71 5.27
N LEU A 33 -9.98 -2.18 4.68
CA LEU A 33 -9.97 -2.86 3.38
C LEU A 33 -10.79 -4.15 3.40
N SER A 34 -11.62 -4.30 2.38
CA SER A 34 -12.41 -5.48 2.10
C SER A 34 -12.09 -6.02 0.70
N ALA A 35 -12.32 -7.31 0.50
CA ALA A 35 -12.17 -7.89 -0.84
C ALA A 35 -13.14 -7.21 -1.83
N GLY A 36 -12.61 -6.80 -2.98
CA GLY A 36 -13.34 -6.06 -4.01
C GLY A 36 -13.16 -4.54 -3.94
N ASP A 37 -12.65 -3.99 -2.85
CA ASP A 37 -12.27 -2.57 -2.80
C ASP A 37 -11.18 -2.29 -3.83
N VAL A 38 -11.10 -1.05 -4.33
CA VAL A 38 -10.05 -0.62 -5.24
C VAL A 38 -9.17 0.39 -4.52
N ILE A 39 -7.87 0.09 -4.42
CA ILE A 39 -6.88 1.02 -3.88
C ILE A 39 -6.23 1.86 -4.98
N ASP A 40 -5.76 3.03 -4.61
CA ASP A 40 -4.94 3.90 -5.46
C ASP A 40 -3.91 4.63 -4.60
N ILE A 41 -2.97 5.33 -5.25
CA ILE A 41 -1.99 6.19 -4.60
C ILE A 41 -2.30 7.65 -4.94
N LEU A 42 -2.57 8.45 -3.91
CA LEU A 42 -2.70 9.90 -4.02
C LEU A 42 -1.33 10.57 -3.75
N THR A 43 -1.11 11.77 -4.27
CA THR A 43 0.03 12.61 -3.90
C THR A 43 -0.37 14.08 -3.89
N ASP A 44 0.20 14.84 -2.96
CA ASP A 44 0.17 16.30 -2.90
C ASP A 44 1.44 16.95 -3.50
N GLY A 45 2.35 16.13 -4.04
CA GLY A 45 3.66 16.53 -4.55
C GLY A 45 4.81 16.33 -3.56
N GLU A 46 4.51 16.17 -2.27
CA GLU A 46 5.51 15.94 -1.21
C GLU A 46 5.51 14.50 -0.72
N GLU A 47 4.31 13.98 -0.43
CA GLU A 47 4.07 12.64 0.07
C GLU A 47 3.21 11.80 -0.88
N TYR A 48 3.19 10.49 -0.63
CA TYR A 48 2.37 9.53 -1.36
C TYR A 48 1.49 8.79 -0.37
N TYR A 49 0.19 8.70 -0.65
CA TYR A 49 -0.78 8.16 0.27
C TYR A 49 -1.51 6.96 -0.34
N LEU A 50 -1.53 5.84 0.36
CA LEU A 50 -2.39 4.71 0.05
C LEU A 50 -3.80 4.99 0.58
N TYR A 51 -4.81 4.82 -0.27
CA TYR A 51 -6.20 5.00 0.12
C TYR A 51 -7.15 4.07 -0.65
N VAL A 52 -8.40 4.01 -0.19
CA VAL A 52 -9.49 3.32 -0.91
C VAL A 52 -10.14 4.29 -1.87
N LYS A 53 -9.94 4.06 -3.17
CA LYS A 53 -10.56 4.86 -4.24
C LYS A 53 -12.04 4.53 -4.42
N HIS A 54 -12.36 3.24 -4.36
CA HIS A 54 -13.74 2.77 -4.47
C HIS A 54 -13.98 1.60 -3.53
N THR A 55 -15.12 1.62 -2.83
CA THR A 55 -15.54 0.53 -1.96
C THR A 55 -16.38 -0.50 -2.72
N ALA A 56 -16.23 -1.78 -2.38
CA ALA A 56 -17.13 -2.81 -2.84
C ALA A 56 -18.54 -2.62 -2.24
N PRO A 57 -19.64 -2.98 -2.94
CA PRO A 57 -19.68 -3.60 -4.27
C PRO A 57 -19.93 -2.56 -5.39
N VAL A 58 -19.68 -1.27 -5.16
CA VAL A 58 -19.96 -0.19 -6.13
C VAL A 58 -19.30 -0.48 -7.48
N VAL A 59 -18.17 -1.18 -7.44
CA VAL A 59 -17.38 -1.54 -8.60
C VAL A 59 -17.69 -2.97 -9.07
N LYS A 60 -18.26 -3.12 -10.27
CA LYS A 60 -18.47 -4.43 -10.94
C LYS A 60 -17.29 -4.77 -11.85
N GLY A 61 -16.79 -6.01 -11.80
CA GLY A 61 -15.77 -6.54 -12.73
C GLY A 61 -14.36 -6.60 -12.16
N LYS A 62 -13.36 -6.87 -13.04
CA LYS A 62 -11.94 -6.86 -12.66
C LYS A 62 -11.39 -5.44 -12.78
N HIS A 63 -10.87 -4.92 -11.67
CA HIS A 63 -10.27 -3.59 -11.61
C HIS A 63 -8.80 -3.67 -11.26
N GLU A 64 -7.99 -2.86 -11.94
CA GLU A 64 -6.62 -2.64 -11.50
C GLU A 64 -6.65 -2.02 -10.09
N GLY A 65 -5.80 -2.50 -9.18
CA GLY A 65 -5.82 -2.08 -7.78
C GLY A 65 -6.90 -2.76 -6.93
N ALA A 66 -7.68 -3.70 -7.49
CA ALA A 66 -8.67 -4.45 -6.70
C ALA A 66 -8.01 -5.28 -5.59
N VAL A 67 -8.60 -5.21 -4.40
CA VAL A 67 -8.16 -5.89 -3.18
C VAL A 67 -8.69 -7.32 -3.15
N TYR A 68 -7.81 -8.25 -2.81
CA TYR A 68 -8.14 -9.65 -2.56
C TYR A 68 -7.45 -10.13 -1.29
N TYR A 69 -8.13 -10.99 -0.53
CA TYR A 69 -7.49 -11.67 0.59
C TYR A 69 -6.44 -12.62 0.04
N SER A 70 -5.26 -12.55 0.66
CA SER A 70 -4.10 -13.37 0.32
C SER A 70 -4.29 -14.87 0.62
N ASN A 71 -5.16 -15.21 1.58
CA ASN A 71 -5.59 -16.55 1.93
C ASN A 71 -6.97 -16.50 2.64
N LYS A 72 -7.61 -17.65 2.86
CA LYS A 72 -9.02 -17.76 3.32
C LYS A 72 -9.29 -17.18 4.73
N HIS A 73 -8.28 -17.11 5.60
CA HIS A 73 -8.44 -16.73 7.01
C HIS A 73 -7.57 -15.53 7.44
N GLY A 74 -6.73 -15.03 6.55
CA GLY A 74 -5.76 -13.99 6.83
C GLY A 74 -6.31 -12.62 6.50
N LYS A 75 -6.02 -11.67 7.38
CA LYS A 75 -6.40 -10.25 7.21
C LYS A 75 -5.42 -9.45 6.35
N HIS A 76 -4.36 -10.10 5.82
CA HIS A 76 -3.43 -9.43 4.92
C HIS A 76 -4.00 -9.47 3.51
N CYS A 77 -3.91 -8.32 2.86
CA CYS A 77 -4.54 -8.09 1.58
C CYS A 77 -3.47 -8.05 0.50
N ARG A 78 -3.92 -8.26 -0.72
CA ARG A 78 -3.13 -8.03 -1.92
C ARG A 78 -3.95 -7.21 -2.89
N ALA A 79 -3.24 -6.47 -3.72
CA ALA A 79 -3.79 -5.82 -4.90
C ALA A 79 -2.84 -6.06 -6.08
N SER A 80 -3.26 -5.65 -7.28
CA SER A 80 -2.42 -5.75 -8.46
C SER A 80 -2.55 -4.51 -9.33
N SER A 81 -1.45 -3.81 -9.54
CA SER A 81 -1.31 -2.71 -10.49
C SER A 81 0.14 -2.61 -10.96
N VAL A 82 0.37 -2.85 -12.26
CA VAL A 82 1.70 -2.67 -12.86
C VAL A 82 2.07 -1.20 -12.85
N ARG A 83 1.09 -0.31 -13.07
CA ARG A 83 1.31 1.14 -13.10
C ARG A 83 1.74 1.67 -11.74
N LEU A 84 0.98 1.39 -10.68
CA LEU A 84 1.32 1.84 -9.33
C LEU A 84 2.67 1.29 -8.86
N CYS A 85 2.94 0.01 -9.12
CA CYS A 85 4.23 -0.57 -8.75
C CYS A 85 5.40 0.09 -9.48
N ARG A 86 5.29 0.36 -10.79
CA ARG A 86 6.36 1.02 -11.55
C ARG A 86 6.64 2.43 -11.03
N GLU A 87 5.61 3.22 -10.77
CA GLU A 87 5.79 4.57 -10.25
C GLU A 87 6.44 4.54 -8.86
N ILE A 88 5.95 3.72 -7.93
CA ILE A 88 6.55 3.62 -6.59
C ILE A 88 7.99 3.11 -6.62
N LEU A 89 8.30 2.11 -7.46
CA LEU A 89 9.68 1.63 -7.63
C LEU A 89 10.60 2.75 -8.14
N LYS A 90 10.14 3.54 -9.12
CA LYS A 90 10.87 4.69 -9.65
C LYS A 90 11.10 5.75 -8.57
N ILE A 91 10.06 6.12 -7.82
CA ILE A 91 10.13 7.09 -6.72
C ILE A 91 11.15 6.65 -5.65
N CYS A 92 11.17 5.35 -5.33
CA CYS A 92 12.07 4.79 -4.32
C CYS A 92 13.47 4.45 -4.86
N ASN A 93 13.74 4.65 -6.16
CA ASN A 93 14.92 4.16 -6.87
C ASN A 93 15.23 2.68 -6.56
N ALA A 94 14.18 1.86 -6.52
CA ALA A 94 14.25 0.46 -6.12
C ALA A 94 14.24 -0.47 -7.33
N ASP A 95 15.16 -1.44 -7.35
CA ASP A 95 15.19 -2.48 -8.38
C ASP A 95 14.31 -3.68 -7.96
N GLY A 96 13.27 -3.94 -8.75
CA GLY A 96 12.39 -5.09 -8.61
C GLY A 96 11.38 -5.06 -7.44
N ILE A 97 11.74 -4.56 -6.26
CA ILE A 97 10.89 -4.57 -5.07
C ILE A 97 11.10 -3.32 -4.18
N ALA A 98 10.02 -2.58 -3.89
CA ALA A 98 9.99 -1.56 -2.84
C ALA A 98 9.30 -2.12 -1.59
N ARG A 99 9.98 -2.09 -0.44
CA ARG A 99 9.48 -2.54 0.86
C ARG A 99 9.33 -1.32 1.77
N LEU A 100 8.11 -0.85 1.96
CA LEU A 100 7.86 0.47 2.52
C LEU A 100 7.14 0.36 3.86
N SER A 101 7.52 1.26 4.75
CA SER A 101 6.79 1.53 5.98
C SER A 101 5.68 2.55 5.71
N VAL A 102 4.68 2.59 6.58
CA VAL A 102 3.67 3.65 6.55
C VAL A 102 3.69 4.48 7.82
N GLY A 103 3.17 5.71 7.73
CA GLY A 103 2.91 6.59 8.88
C GLY A 103 1.53 6.38 9.50
N GLU A 104 1.03 7.40 10.22
CA GLU A 104 -0.31 7.41 10.83
C GLU A 104 -1.40 7.76 9.83
N THR A 105 -2.64 7.32 10.09
CA THR A 105 -3.75 7.56 9.16
C THR A 105 -4.21 9.00 9.31
N ILE A 106 -4.45 9.67 8.20
CA ILE A 106 -5.02 11.01 8.16
C ILE A 106 -6.34 10.97 7.37
N THR A 107 -7.22 11.93 7.63
CA THR A 107 -8.46 12.11 6.87
C THR A 107 -8.33 13.38 6.05
N ASP A 108 -8.62 13.30 4.75
CA ASP A 108 -8.59 14.48 3.88
C ASP A 108 -9.91 15.28 3.91
N GLU A 109 -9.95 16.38 3.15
CA GLU A 109 -11.12 17.27 3.06
C GLU A 109 -12.38 16.59 2.49
N GLU A 110 -12.21 15.50 1.72
CA GLU A 110 -13.30 14.68 1.18
C GLU A 110 -13.75 13.59 2.16
N GLY A 111 -13.13 13.49 3.34
CA GLY A 111 -13.42 12.46 4.34
C GLY A 111 -12.79 11.11 4.04
N ARG A 112 -11.80 11.04 3.14
CA ARG A 112 -11.09 9.80 2.79
C ARG A 112 -9.98 9.51 3.80
N GLU A 113 -9.90 8.26 4.23
CA GLU A 113 -8.81 7.76 5.05
C GLU A 113 -7.57 7.52 4.18
N LEU A 114 -6.49 8.24 4.45
CA LEU A 114 -5.23 8.20 3.73
C LEU A 114 -4.13 7.68 4.65
N ILE A 115 -3.27 6.80 4.14
CA ILE A 115 -2.08 6.33 4.86
C ILE A 115 -0.82 6.75 4.10
N PRO A 116 0.04 7.62 4.67
CA PRO A 116 1.27 8.05 4.03
C PRO A 116 2.25 6.89 3.93
N ILE A 117 2.81 6.72 2.73
CA ILE A 117 3.86 5.75 2.41
C ILE A 117 5.20 6.46 2.56
N ILE A 118 6.06 5.92 3.42
CA ILE A 118 7.40 6.48 3.65
C ILE A 118 8.31 6.04 2.51
N THR A 119 8.40 6.88 1.46
CA THR A 119 9.17 6.64 0.24
C THR A 119 10.59 7.21 0.28
N LYS A 120 10.83 8.22 1.14
CA LYS A 120 12.16 8.77 1.40
C LYS A 120 12.64 8.26 2.76
N HIS A 121 13.60 7.34 2.76
CA HIS A 121 14.40 7.15 3.96
C HIS A 121 15.37 8.33 4.05
N LEU A 122 15.14 9.23 5.00
CA LEU A 122 16.16 10.17 5.45
C LEU A 122 17.32 9.31 5.98
N LEU A 123 18.29 9.02 5.12
CA LEU A 123 19.58 8.45 5.47
C LEU A 123 20.54 9.56 5.85
#